data_AF-B1YGG7-F1
#
_entry.id   AF-B1YGG7-F1
#
_cell.length_a   1.000
_cell.length_b   1.000
_cell.length_c   1.000
_cell.angle_alpha   90.00
_cell.angle_beta   90.00
_cell.angle_gamma   90.00
#
_symmetry.space_group_name_H-M   'P 1'
#
loop_
_entity.id
_entity.type
_entity.pdbx_description
1 polymer ?
#
loop_
_entity_poly.entity_id
_entity_poly.type
_entity_poly.pdbx_seq_one_letter_code
_entity_poly.pdbx_strand_id
1 'polypeptide(L)'
;MLKQLLVCSLSALLLAGCTAEETGPKKVIKPTELPLTLKFVESKEPEDAFVNSATYVMTGQTDRPLYLTGIEYFASGKQKIWFSETIKPGQYDGKSLKLSQQSDRAKGYRSYRYELEDTMNEWSEESNDLKKFLMTGVEFQNQSFHASEYDLLMLEKSTVHESMMGRSLAAIDSPAGIKLKKGEHAFTISLSTKSFGTPSARTL
;
A
#
# COMPACT_ATOMS: atom_id res chain seq x y z
N MET A 1 16.37 -18.01 68.79
CA MET A 1 16.53 -17.34 67.48
C MET A 1 15.85 -18.18 66.43
N LEU A 2 15.31 -17.48 65.44
CA LEU A 2 14.32 -17.85 64.44
C LEU A 2 14.84 -18.83 63.35
N LYS A 3 13.90 -19.57 62.75
CA LYS A 3 13.81 -20.13 61.37
C LYS A 3 13.74 -21.66 61.36
N GLN A 4 12.55 -22.29 61.47
CA GLN A 4 11.53 -22.44 60.41
C GLN A 4 12.12 -22.70 59.01
N LEU A 5 12.00 -23.94 58.56
CA LEU A 5 11.51 -24.31 57.21
C LEU A 5 11.13 -25.80 57.26
N LEU A 6 9.84 -26.02 57.50
CA LEU A 6 9.15 -27.30 57.38
C LEU A 6 8.12 -27.12 56.25
N VAL A 7 7.83 -28.22 55.54
CA VAL A 7 6.61 -28.44 54.73
C VAL A 7 6.69 -27.85 53.31
N CYS A 8 6.41 -28.54 52.20
CA CYS A 8 5.51 -29.67 51.97
C CYS A 8 5.95 -30.51 50.76
N SER A 9 5.80 -31.81 50.92
CA SER A 9 5.64 -32.82 49.88
C SER A 9 4.36 -32.63 49.04
N LEU A 10 4.30 -33.38 47.92
CA LEU A 10 3.11 -33.72 47.11
C LEU A 10 2.52 -32.61 46.22
N SER A 11 2.76 -32.73 44.92
CA SER A 11 1.75 -32.52 43.86
C SER A 11 2.28 -33.04 42.51
N ALA A 12 2.44 -34.36 42.40
CA ALA A 12 2.41 -35.05 41.13
C ALA A 12 0.97 -35.44 40.85
N LEU A 13 0.21 -34.57 40.19
CA LEU A 13 -0.96 -34.89 39.37
C LEU A 13 -1.45 -33.56 38.78
N LEU A 14 -1.42 -33.44 37.46
CA LEU A 14 -2.39 -32.77 36.58
C LEU A 14 -1.80 -32.71 35.17
N LEU A 15 -1.58 -33.88 34.57
CA LEU A 15 -1.56 -34.05 33.12
C LEU A 15 -3.02 -34.01 32.64
N ALA A 16 -3.56 -32.79 32.53
CA ALA A 16 -4.78 -32.48 31.81
C ALA A 16 -4.65 -31.06 31.25
N GLY A 17 -3.68 -30.87 30.36
CA GLY A 17 -3.65 -29.71 29.48
C GLY A 17 -4.67 -29.90 28.38
N CYS A 18 -5.90 -29.44 28.60
CA CYS A 18 -6.85 -29.15 27.52
C CYS A 18 -6.25 -28.09 26.61
N THR A 19 -5.51 -28.48 25.58
CA THR A 19 -5.39 -27.64 24.38
C THR A 19 -6.69 -27.83 23.61
N ALA A 20 -7.74 -27.12 24.04
CA ALA A 20 -8.79 -26.75 23.14
C ALA A 20 -8.16 -25.77 22.13
N GLU A 21 -7.67 -26.32 21.03
CA GLU A 21 -7.46 -25.55 19.81
C GLU A 21 -8.86 -25.09 19.40
N GLU A 22 -9.27 -23.90 19.84
CA GLU A 22 -10.41 -23.19 19.27
C GLU A 22 -10.07 -22.95 17.79
N THR A 23 -10.45 -23.92 16.97
CA THR A 23 -10.76 -23.72 15.56
C THR A 23 -12.07 -22.92 15.47
N GLY A 24 -12.06 -21.72 16.07
CA GLY A 24 -13.04 -20.70 15.79
C GLY A 24 -12.84 -20.24 14.34
N PRO A 25 -13.92 -19.96 13.60
CA PRO A 25 -13.78 -19.43 12.25
C PRO A 25 -12.95 -18.15 12.36
N LYS A 26 -11.81 -18.08 11.65
CA LYS A 26 -11.05 -16.82 11.49
C LYS A 26 -12.07 -15.78 11.07
N LYS A 27 -12.44 -14.90 12.00
CA LYS A 27 -13.39 -13.83 11.76
C LYS A 27 -12.79 -13.02 10.62
N VAL A 28 -13.35 -13.15 9.42
CA VAL A 28 -12.99 -12.33 8.27
C VAL A 28 -13.45 -10.93 8.66
N ILE A 29 -12.54 -10.14 9.22
CA ILE A 29 -12.79 -8.75 9.53
C ILE A 29 -12.94 -8.08 8.18
N LYS A 30 -14.19 -7.85 7.75
CA LYS A 30 -14.44 -7.02 6.59
C LYS A 30 -13.84 -5.64 6.86
N PRO A 31 -13.12 -5.04 5.90
CA PRO A 31 -12.65 -3.67 6.03
C PRO A 31 -13.83 -2.76 6.41
N THR A 32 -13.61 -1.87 7.36
CA THR A 32 -14.60 -0.85 7.68
C THR A 32 -14.75 0.06 6.46
N GLU A 33 -15.89 -0.02 5.78
CA GLU A 33 -16.21 0.88 4.66
C GLU A 33 -16.29 2.31 5.18
N LEU A 34 -15.68 3.23 4.44
CA LEU A 34 -15.71 4.65 4.74
C LEU A 34 -16.87 5.32 3.99
N PRO A 35 -17.41 6.42 4.52
CA PRO A 35 -18.34 7.30 3.81
C PRO A 35 -17.65 8.10 2.68
N LEU A 36 -16.83 7.43 1.86
CA LEU A 36 -16.06 7.96 0.74
C LEU A 36 -16.17 6.97 -0.42
N THR A 37 -16.45 7.47 -1.61
CA THR A 37 -16.49 6.71 -2.86
C THR A 37 -15.50 7.30 -3.84
N LEU A 38 -14.70 6.44 -4.48
CA LEU A 38 -13.84 6.80 -5.60
C LEU A 38 -14.49 6.31 -6.88
N LYS A 39 -14.98 7.25 -7.70
CA LYS A 39 -15.55 6.94 -9.00
C LYS A 39 -14.46 7.02 -10.06
N PHE A 40 -14.13 5.88 -10.67
CA PHE A 40 -13.19 5.85 -11.79
C PHE A 40 -13.77 6.63 -12.97
N VAL A 41 -12.96 7.55 -13.51
CA VAL A 41 -13.24 8.27 -14.75
C VAL A 41 -12.32 7.68 -15.79
N GLU A 42 -12.94 7.13 -16.84
CA GLU A 42 -12.24 6.42 -17.91
C GLU A 42 -11.00 7.19 -18.38
N SER A 43 -9.86 6.51 -18.37
CA SER A 43 -8.60 7.09 -18.80
C SER A 43 -8.66 7.32 -20.30
N LYS A 44 -8.52 8.58 -20.75
CA LYS A 44 -8.22 8.86 -22.15
C LYS A 44 -6.87 8.23 -22.49
N GLU A 45 -6.69 7.79 -23.73
CA GLU A 45 -5.37 7.36 -24.19
C GLU A 45 -4.35 8.47 -23.90
N PRO A 46 -3.18 8.11 -23.35
CA PRO A 46 -2.20 9.10 -22.97
C PRO A 46 -1.67 9.82 -24.22
N GLU A 47 -1.52 11.15 -24.13
CA GLU A 47 -0.93 11.95 -25.21
C GLU A 47 0.55 11.62 -25.45
N ASP A 48 1.21 11.04 -24.43
CA ASP A 48 2.59 10.57 -24.47
C ASP A 48 2.63 9.05 -24.22
N ALA A 49 3.24 8.30 -25.14
CA ALA A 49 3.40 6.85 -25.06
C ALA A 49 4.15 6.36 -23.80
N PHE A 50 4.85 7.24 -23.09
CA PHE A 50 5.59 6.92 -21.86
C PHE A 50 4.79 7.15 -20.57
N VAL A 51 3.57 7.70 -20.66
CA VAL A 51 2.77 8.07 -19.50
C VAL A 51 1.54 7.17 -19.41
N ASN A 52 1.33 6.55 -18.25
CA ASN A 52 0.06 5.91 -17.91
C ASN A 52 -0.65 6.74 -16.84
N SER A 53 -1.98 6.83 -16.88
CA SER A 53 -2.72 7.57 -15.86
C SER A 53 -4.11 7.01 -15.60
N ALA A 54 -4.61 7.27 -14.39
CA ALA A 54 -5.98 6.98 -13.97
C ALA A 54 -6.53 8.18 -13.18
N THR A 55 -7.79 8.50 -13.40
CA THR A 55 -8.46 9.62 -12.72
C THR A 55 -9.66 9.11 -11.95
N TYR A 56 -9.84 9.63 -10.75
CA TYR A 56 -10.95 9.31 -9.87
C TYR A 56 -11.63 10.59 -9.42
N VAL A 57 -12.96 10.60 -9.38
CA VAL A 57 -13.71 11.63 -8.66
C VAL A 57 -14.03 11.10 -7.28
N MET A 58 -13.54 11.80 -6.26
CA MET A 58 -13.78 11.48 -4.86
C MET A 58 -15.11 12.13 -4.42
N THR A 59 -15.98 11.36 -3.79
CA THR A 59 -17.30 11.85 -3.31
C THR A 59 -17.60 11.31 -1.93
N GLY A 60 -18.15 12.14 -1.06
CA GLY A 60 -18.42 11.80 0.33
C GLY A 60 -17.55 12.60 1.30
N GLN A 61 -17.68 12.30 2.59
CA GLN A 61 -17.04 13.07 3.66
C GLN A 61 -16.62 12.16 4.81
N THR A 62 -15.44 12.41 5.36
CA THR A 62 -14.85 11.74 6.51
C THR A 62 -14.34 12.80 7.46
N ASP A 63 -14.48 12.53 8.75
CA ASP A 63 -13.95 13.38 9.83
C ASP A 63 -12.44 13.18 10.05
N ARG A 64 -11.87 12.14 9.41
CA ARG A 64 -10.45 11.79 9.51
C ARG A 64 -9.66 12.30 8.30
N PRO A 65 -8.37 12.65 8.47
CA PRO A 65 -7.51 12.87 7.33
C PRO A 65 -7.34 11.58 6.52
N LEU A 66 -7.13 11.74 5.22
CA LEU A 66 -6.70 10.68 4.33
C LEU A 66 -5.22 10.86 4.00
N TYR A 67 -4.52 9.75 3.81
CA TYR A 67 -3.11 9.72 3.49
C TYR A 67 -2.92 9.11 2.11
N LEU A 68 -2.41 9.90 1.16
CA LEU A 68 -2.03 9.43 -0.16
C LEU A 68 -0.53 9.18 -0.17
N THR A 69 -0.12 7.92 -0.36
CA THR A 69 1.29 7.52 -0.26
C THR A 69 1.77 6.81 -1.50
N GLY A 70 2.99 7.15 -1.93
CA GLY A 70 3.74 6.48 -2.97
C GLY A 70 4.92 5.74 -2.34
N ILE A 71 4.87 4.41 -2.30
CA ILE A 71 5.86 3.59 -1.58
C ILE A 71 6.43 2.52 -2.51
N GLU A 72 7.76 2.43 -2.54
CA GLU A 72 8.48 1.32 -3.14
C GLU A 72 8.84 0.27 -2.08
N TYR A 73 8.53 -0.99 -2.38
CA TYR A 73 8.79 -2.16 -1.56
C TYR A 73 9.87 -3.01 -2.22
N PHE A 74 10.81 -3.47 -1.40
CA PHE A 74 11.90 -4.34 -1.81
C PHE A 74 11.71 -5.73 -1.19
N ALA A 75 12.17 -6.78 -1.87
CA ALA A 75 12.14 -8.15 -1.34
C ALA A 75 12.85 -8.35 0.01
N SER A 76 13.72 -7.41 0.41
CA SER A 76 14.36 -7.38 1.72
C SER A 76 13.43 -6.94 2.86
N GLY A 77 12.21 -6.49 2.56
CA GLY A 77 11.29 -5.85 3.51
C GLY A 77 11.55 -4.35 3.69
N LYS A 78 12.62 -3.80 3.11
CA LYS A 78 12.85 -2.35 3.08
C LYS A 78 11.76 -1.65 2.28
N GLN A 79 11.50 -0.40 2.63
CA GLN A 79 10.56 0.49 1.96
C GLN A 79 11.24 1.82 1.67
N LYS A 80 10.97 2.41 0.50
CA LYS A 80 11.29 3.80 0.17
C LYS A 80 9.99 4.55 -0.01
N ILE A 81 9.80 5.65 0.73
CA ILE A 81 8.67 6.55 0.55
C ILE A 81 9.08 7.59 -0.47
N TRP A 82 8.33 7.67 -1.56
CA TRP A 82 8.56 8.63 -2.64
C TRP A 82 7.76 9.91 -2.43
N PHE A 83 6.54 9.78 -1.90
CA PHE A 83 5.74 10.89 -1.43
C PHE A 83 4.73 10.41 -0.37
N SER A 84 4.30 11.33 0.48
CA SER A 84 3.28 11.11 1.50
C SER A 84 2.53 12.42 1.69
N GLU A 85 1.27 12.46 1.26
CA GLU A 85 0.42 13.63 1.31
C GLU A 85 -0.72 13.44 2.31
N THR A 86 -1.07 14.49 3.04
CA THR A 86 -2.19 14.47 3.99
C THR A 86 -3.33 15.30 3.46
N ILE A 87 -4.41 14.63 3.04
CA ILE A 87 -5.64 15.26 2.58
C ILE A 87 -6.54 15.49 3.80
N LYS A 88 -6.80 16.76 4.13
CA LYS A 88 -7.62 17.10 5.30
C LYS A 88 -9.11 16.82 5.02
N PRO A 89 -9.92 16.58 6.07
CA PRO A 89 -11.37 16.55 5.95
C PRO A 89 -11.92 17.74 5.15
N GLY A 90 -12.88 17.48 4.26
CA GLY A 90 -13.53 18.50 3.43
C GLY A 90 -12.73 18.97 2.20
N GLN A 91 -11.52 18.45 1.95
CA GLN A 91 -10.70 18.87 0.80
C GLN A 91 -10.88 18.04 -0.47
N TYR A 92 -11.69 16.98 -0.45
CA TYR A 92 -11.74 16.03 -1.55
C TYR A 92 -13.14 15.80 -2.13
N ASP A 93 -14.21 16.26 -1.48
CA ASP A 93 -15.58 16.01 -1.94
C ASP A 93 -15.83 16.70 -3.30
N GLY A 94 -16.22 15.91 -4.29
CA GLY A 94 -16.35 16.32 -5.69
C GLY A 94 -15.03 16.57 -6.43
N LYS A 95 -13.87 16.34 -5.79
CA LYS A 95 -12.56 16.64 -6.38
C LYS A 95 -12.02 15.48 -7.19
N SER A 96 -11.20 15.83 -8.19
CA SER A 96 -10.51 14.83 -9.02
C SER A 96 -9.14 14.51 -8.43
N LEU A 97 -8.87 13.22 -8.24
CA LEU A 97 -7.55 12.66 -7.99
C LEU A 97 -7.06 11.98 -9.27
N LYS A 98 -6.04 12.53 -9.91
CA LYS A 98 -5.36 11.91 -11.04
C LYS A 98 -4.03 11.35 -10.61
N LEU A 99 -3.78 10.09 -10.94
CA LEU A 99 -2.52 9.40 -10.71
C LEU A 99 -1.84 9.20 -12.05
N SER A 100 -0.54 9.47 -12.12
CA SER A 100 0.25 9.28 -13.33
C SER A 100 1.55 8.55 -13.02
N GLN A 101 1.98 7.74 -13.97
CA GLN A 101 3.26 7.05 -13.98
C GLN A 101 3.92 7.35 -15.31
N GLN A 102 5.19 7.77 -15.27
CA GLN A 102 6.01 7.96 -16.45
C GLN A 102 7.19 6.99 -16.41
N SER A 103 7.51 6.34 -17.52
CA SER A 103 8.70 5.51 -17.63
C SER A 103 9.25 5.44 -19.04
N ASP A 104 10.57 5.38 -19.13
CA ASP A 104 11.30 5.05 -20.34
C ASP A 104 12.32 3.96 -20.01
N ARG A 105 12.06 2.73 -20.47
CA ARG A 105 12.96 1.60 -20.21
C ARG A 105 14.32 1.77 -20.89
N ALA A 106 14.37 2.44 -22.05
CA ALA A 106 15.61 2.65 -22.79
C ALA A 106 16.52 3.66 -22.06
N LYS A 107 15.94 4.72 -21.49
CA LYS A 107 16.67 5.67 -20.65
C LYS A 107 16.87 5.19 -19.22
N GLY A 108 16.01 4.28 -18.76
CA GLY A 108 16.10 3.62 -17.46
C GLY A 108 15.42 4.37 -16.33
N TYR A 109 14.64 5.41 -16.62
CA TYR A 109 13.97 6.21 -15.61
C TYR A 109 12.51 5.81 -15.43
N ARG A 110 11.99 6.06 -14.23
CA ARG A 110 10.56 6.05 -13.90
C ARG A 110 10.27 7.10 -12.84
N SER A 111 9.06 7.66 -12.90
CA SER A 111 8.55 8.62 -11.93
C SER A 111 7.02 8.52 -11.81
N TYR A 112 6.49 9.04 -10.72
CA TYR A 112 5.09 9.00 -10.34
C TYR A 112 4.60 10.38 -9.92
N ARG A 113 3.33 10.65 -10.18
CA ARG A 113 2.68 11.92 -9.87
C ARG A 113 1.25 11.70 -9.39
N TYR A 114 0.79 12.57 -8.52
CA TYR A 114 -0.61 12.75 -8.19
C TYR A 114 -1.00 14.22 -8.40
N GLU A 115 -2.23 14.42 -8.84
CA GLU A 115 -2.87 15.73 -8.95
C GLU A 115 -4.20 15.63 -8.23
N LEU A 116 -4.38 16.43 -7.17
CA LEU A 116 -5.64 16.57 -6.43
C LEU A 116 -6.13 18.01 -6.61
N GLU A 117 -7.08 18.19 -7.54
CA GLU A 117 -7.54 19.51 -7.99
C GLU A 117 -6.38 20.46 -8.34
N ASP A 118 -6.09 21.46 -7.49
CA ASP A 118 -5.03 22.47 -7.69
C ASP A 118 -3.71 22.09 -7.00
N THR A 119 -3.68 20.97 -6.26
CA THR A 119 -2.47 20.44 -5.65
C THR A 119 -1.86 19.40 -6.58
N MET A 120 -0.77 19.78 -7.24
CA MET A 120 0.04 18.87 -8.05
C MET A 120 1.39 18.70 -7.37
N ASN A 121 1.80 17.46 -7.11
CA ASN A 121 3.20 17.24 -6.75
C ASN A 121 4.07 17.32 -8.01
N GLU A 122 5.33 17.72 -7.82
CA GLU A 122 6.34 17.45 -8.84
C GLU A 122 6.42 15.94 -9.09
N TRP A 123 6.80 15.56 -10.31
CA TRP A 123 7.21 14.19 -10.58
C TRP A 123 8.17 13.74 -9.48
N SER A 124 7.85 12.61 -8.85
CA SER A 124 8.69 12.04 -7.81
C SER A 124 10.14 11.80 -8.29
N GLU A 125 11.08 11.62 -7.37
CA GLU A 125 12.50 11.36 -7.70
C GLU A 125 12.68 10.29 -8.79
N GLU A 126 13.52 10.52 -9.79
CA GLU A 126 13.76 9.51 -10.81
C GLU A 126 14.52 8.28 -10.25
N SER A 127 14.09 7.07 -10.59
CA SER A 127 14.87 5.84 -10.35
C SER A 127 15.46 5.31 -11.66
N ASN A 128 16.79 5.24 -11.72
CA ASN A 128 17.55 4.69 -12.86
C ASN A 128 17.56 3.14 -12.91
N ASP A 129 16.84 2.48 -12.01
CA ASP A 129 16.89 1.03 -11.86
C ASP A 129 16.02 0.30 -12.89
N LEU A 130 15.25 1.01 -13.71
CA LEU A 130 14.34 0.39 -14.68
C LEU A 130 15.08 -0.44 -15.74
N LYS A 131 16.32 -0.07 -16.09
CA LYS A 131 17.20 -0.86 -16.99
C LYS A 131 17.53 -2.24 -16.46
N LYS A 132 17.49 -2.43 -15.14
CA LYS A 132 17.83 -3.70 -14.50
C LYS A 132 16.67 -4.70 -14.58
N PHE A 133 15.44 -4.22 -14.80
CA PHE A 133 14.26 -5.07 -14.81
C PHE A 133 13.96 -5.62 -16.20
N LEU A 134 13.87 -6.94 -16.31
CA LEU A 134 13.47 -7.64 -17.53
C LEU A 134 11.97 -7.53 -17.77
N MET A 135 11.15 -7.50 -16.72
CA MET A 135 9.71 -7.28 -16.82
C MET A 135 9.23 -6.20 -15.86
N THR A 136 8.28 -5.40 -16.33
CA THR A 136 7.55 -4.42 -15.54
C THR A 136 6.07 -4.46 -15.96
N GLY A 137 5.17 -4.20 -15.03
CA GLY A 137 3.75 -4.07 -15.30
C GLY A 137 3.11 -3.14 -14.30
N VAL A 138 2.32 -2.19 -14.81
CA VAL A 138 1.53 -1.24 -14.03
C VAL A 138 0.05 -1.60 -14.15
N GLU A 139 -0.65 -1.56 -13.03
CA GLU A 139 -2.10 -1.68 -12.95
C GLU A 139 -2.64 -0.53 -12.11
N PHE A 140 -3.70 0.10 -12.59
CA PHE A 140 -4.50 1.06 -11.83
C PHE A 140 -5.82 0.40 -11.44
N GLN A 141 -6.38 0.81 -10.31
CA GLN A 141 -7.75 0.45 -9.97
C GLN A 141 -8.70 1.06 -11.01
N ASN A 142 -9.31 0.20 -11.84
CA ASN A 142 -10.08 0.63 -13.00
C ASN A 142 -11.60 0.52 -12.79
N GLN A 143 -12.02 0.31 -11.55
CA GLN A 143 -13.43 0.25 -11.16
C GLN A 143 -13.74 1.32 -10.12
N SER A 144 -15.00 1.71 -10.04
CA SER A 144 -15.48 2.55 -8.94
C SER A 144 -15.67 1.71 -7.69
N PHE A 145 -15.31 2.26 -6.52
CA PHE A 145 -15.38 1.52 -5.26
C PHE A 145 -15.67 2.43 -4.06
N HIS A 146 -16.20 1.84 -3.00
CA HIS A 146 -16.27 2.45 -1.68
C HIS A 146 -14.93 2.30 -0.99
N ALA A 147 -14.39 3.42 -0.51
CA ALA A 147 -13.11 3.42 0.17
C ALA A 147 -13.17 2.61 1.47
N SER A 148 -12.04 2.02 1.82
CA SER A 148 -11.85 1.28 3.06
C SER A 148 -10.70 1.90 3.86
N GLU A 149 -10.28 1.27 4.96
CA GLU A 149 -9.15 1.79 5.74
C GLU A 149 -7.86 1.91 4.92
N TYR A 150 -7.67 1.07 3.91
CA TYR A 150 -6.53 1.04 3.00
C TYR A 150 -6.98 0.60 1.61
N ASP A 151 -6.82 1.48 0.62
CA ASP A 151 -7.17 1.21 -0.76
C ASP A 151 -5.93 1.37 -1.64
N LEU A 152 -5.61 0.30 -2.38
CA LEU A 152 -4.56 0.32 -3.38
C LEU A 152 -5.13 0.93 -4.67
N LEU A 153 -4.53 2.03 -5.16
CA LEU A 153 -5.00 2.74 -6.36
C LEU A 153 -4.15 2.44 -7.58
N MET A 154 -2.88 2.11 -7.36
CA MET A 154 -1.92 1.74 -8.39
C MET A 154 -0.93 0.73 -7.82
N LEU A 155 -0.58 -0.26 -8.64
CA LEU A 155 0.50 -1.21 -8.40
C LEU A 155 1.38 -1.29 -9.64
N GLU A 156 2.65 -0.93 -9.51
CA GLU A 156 3.69 -1.36 -10.43
C GLU A 156 4.43 -2.53 -9.79
N LYS A 157 4.63 -3.63 -10.53
CA LYS A 157 5.60 -4.66 -10.16
C LYS A 157 6.67 -4.77 -11.23
N SER A 158 7.90 -4.96 -10.78
CA SER A 158 9.08 -5.03 -11.63
C SER A 158 10.02 -6.15 -11.15
N THR A 159 10.66 -6.86 -12.08
CA THR A 159 11.53 -8.00 -11.77
C THR A 159 12.75 -8.06 -12.69
N VAL A 160 13.88 -8.49 -12.15
CA VAL A 160 15.11 -8.78 -12.92
C VAL A 160 15.08 -10.17 -13.57
N HIS A 161 14.02 -10.95 -13.35
CA HIS A 161 13.85 -12.31 -13.90
C HIS A 161 12.88 -12.32 -15.09
N GLU A 162 12.85 -13.43 -15.83
CA GLU A 162 11.93 -13.63 -16.97
C GLU A 162 10.49 -13.97 -16.55
N SER A 163 10.21 -14.01 -15.24
CA SER A 163 8.87 -14.22 -14.71
C SER A 163 8.67 -13.45 -13.40
N MET A 164 7.41 -13.21 -13.05
CA MET A 164 7.00 -12.45 -11.88
C MET A 164 5.78 -13.09 -11.23
N MET A 165 5.77 -13.15 -9.90
CA MET A 165 4.56 -13.58 -9.19
C MET A 165 3.50 -12.50 -9.21
N GLY A 166 2.24 -12.89 -9.45
CA GLY A 166 1.01 -12.17 -9.09
C GLY A 166 1.06 -10.65 -9.29
N ARG A 167 0.43 -10.18 -10.36
CA ARG A 167 0.42 -8.75 -10.73
C ARG A 167 -0.86 -8.01 -10.36
N SER A 168 -1.85 -8.70 -9.79
CA SER A 168 -3.17 -8.12 -9.60
C SER A 168 -3.28 -7.31 -8.32
N LEU A 169 -3.71 -6.07 -8.46
CA LEU A 169 -4.09 -5.15 -7.40
C LEU A 169 -5.23 -5.71 -6.53
N ALA A 170 -6.20 -6.42 -7.14
CA ALA A 170 -7.39 -6.93 -6.46
C ALA A 170 -7.10 -7.98 -5.36
N ALA A 171 -5.90 -8.56 -5.34
CA ALA A 171 -5.50 -9.54 -4.34
C ALA A 171 -4.81 -8.94 -3.10
N ILE A 172 -4.67 -7.60 -3.03
CA ILE A 172 -3.91 -6.89 -2.00
C ILE A 172 -4.86 -5.95 -1.24
N ASP A 173 -5.17 -6.33 0.01
CA ASP A 173 -6.03 -5.57 0.93
C ASP A 173 -5.24 -4.74 1.96
N SER A 174 -3.91 -4.88 1.95
CA SER A 174 -3.01 -4.25 2.92
C SER A 174 -1.55 -4.29 2.43
N PRO A 175 -0.65 -3.44 2.96
CA PRO A 175 0.77 -3.49 2.61
C PRO A 175 1.42 -4.85 2.87
N ALA A 176 0.97 -5.60 3.88
CA ALA A 176 1.47 -6.95 4.19
C ALA A 176 1.10 -8.00 3.12
N GLY A 177 0.09 -7.72 2.29
CA GLY A 177 -0.29 -8.54 1.14
C GLY A 177 0.72 -8.48 -0.01
N ILE A 178 1.63 -7.49 -0.02
CA ILE A 178 2.64 -7.32 -1.06
C ILE A 178 3.77 -8.33 -0.84
N LYS A 179 3.68 -9.46 -1.54
CA LYS A 179 4.69 -10.53 -1.50
C LYS A 179 5.67 -10.37 -2.66
N LEU A 180 6.97 -10.34 -2.33
CA LEU A 180 8.08 -10.17 -3.26
C LEU A 180 9.11 -11.28 -3.11
N LYS A 181 9.63 -11.79 -4.24
CA LYS A 181 10.81 -12.65 -4.29
C LYS A 181 12.08 -11.83 -4.50
N LYS A 182 13.25 -12.41 -4.21
CA LYS A 182 14.55 -11.78 -4.48
C LYS A 182 14.63 -11.33 -5.94
N GLY A 183 14.92 -10.04 -6.16
CA GLY A 183 14.96 -9.43 -7.49
C GLY A 183 13.63 -8.85 -7.99
N GLU A 184 12.55 -8.99 -7.22
CA GLU A 184 11.28 -8.29 -7.44
C GLU A 184 11.17 -7.03 -6.58
N HIS A 185 10.56 -6.01 -7.17
CA HIS A 185 10.21 -4.74 -6.56
C HIS A 185 8.72 -4.49 -6.82
N ALA A 186 8.07 -3.76 -5.92
CA ALA A 186 6.74 -3.21 -6.15
C ALA A 186 6.73 -1.73 -5.80
N PHE A 187 6.00 -0.95 -6.57
CA PHE A 187 5.63 0.41 -6.21
C PHE A 187 4.12 0.49 -6.09
N THR A 188 3.63 1.18 -5.06
CA THR A 188 2.20 1.38 -4.85
C THR A 188 1.87 2.84 -4.70
N ILE A 189 0.73 3.25 -5.25
CA ILE A 189 0.02 4.44 -4.78
C ILE A 189 -1.21 3.95 -4.00
N SER A 190 -1.33 4.37 -2.75
CA SER A 190 -2.44 3.97 -1.88
C SER A 190 -3.07 5.15 -1.16
N LEU A 191 -4.37 5.04 -0.88
CA LEU A 191 -5.15 5.94 -0.04
C LEU A 191 -5.48 5.22 1.26
N SER A 192 -5.30 5.90 2.39
CA SER A 192 -5.47 5.27 3.71
C SER A 192 -6.01 6.24 4.75
N THR A 193 -6.66 5.73 5.79
CA THR A 193 -7.04 6.49 6.99
C THR A 193 -5.96 6.50 8.08
N LYS A 194 -4.90 5.71 7.89
CA LYS A 194 -3.73 5.62 8.75
C LYS A 194 -2.51 6.15 8.02
N SER A 195 -1.73 6.99 8.69
CA SER A 195 -0.42 7.38 8.19
C SER A 195 0.47 6.14 8.09
N PHE A 196 0.94 5.85 6.89
CA PHE A 196 1.92 4.80 6.64
C PHE A 196 3.26 5.47 6.32
N GLY A 197 4.28 5.13 7.11
CA GLY A 197 5.61 5.69 6.97
C GLY A 197 5.73 7.05 7.65
N THR A 198 6.31 7.07 8.84
CA THR A 198 7.00 8.27 9.29
C THR A 198 8.14 8.53 8.30
N PRO A 199 8.36 9.77 7.81
CA PRO A 199 9.56 10.07 7.07
C PRO A 199 10.75 9.59 7.91
N SER A 200 11.61 8.73 7.35
CA SER A 200 12.92 8.54 7.95
C SER A 200 13.49 9.94 8.11
N ALA A 201 13.70 10.38 9.34
CA ALA A 201 14.30 11.67 9.63
C ALA A 201 15.50 11.81 8.69
N ARG A 202 15.50 12.85 7.84
CA ARG A 202 16.71 13.26 7.14
C ARG A 202 17.78 13.35 8.22
N THR A 203 18.74 12.44 8.18
CA THR A 203 19.96 12.63 8.95
C THR A 203 20.60 13.84 8.31
N LEU A 204 20.55 14.96 9.05
CA LEU A 204 21.11 16.26 8.66
C LEU A 204 22.58 16.13 8.26
#